data_AF-W5VK62-F1
#
_entry.id   AF-W5VK62-F1
#
_cell.length_a   1.000
_cell.length_b   1.000
_cell.length_c   1.000
_cell.angle_alpha   90.00
_cell.angle_beta   90.00
_cell.angle_gamma   90.00
#
_symmetry.space_group_name_H-M   'P 1'
#
loop_
_entity.id
_entity.type
_entity.pdbx_description
1 polymer ?
#
loop_
_entity_poly.entity_id
_entity_poly.type
_entity_poly.pdbx_seq_one_letter_code
_entity_poly.pdbx_strand_id
1 'polypeptide(L)'
;DEPKQESKDPFAALPKGTMNLDEFKRVYSNQDILTEAIPYFWKNFDKENYSLWYCEYNQNLEGKMSFMVSNLVEGMFQRLDKFRKNAFGSMIVFGESKKNSIAGLWFWRYPELAFTLSPDWMVDYESYTWKKLDPGSDEAKDLV
;
A
#
# COMPACT_ATOMS: atom_id res chain seq x y z
N ASP A 1 22.46 5.44 24.75
CA ASP A 1 22.53 5.41 23.28
C ASP A 1 22.83 4.01 22.80
N GLU A 2 21.78 3.23 22.50
CA GLU A 2 21.94 1.99 21.77
C GLU A 2 22.20 2.32 20.29
N PRO A 3 23.17 1.69 19.64
CA PRO A 3 23.43 1.91 18.23
C PRO A 3 22.21 1.43 17.43
N LYS A 4 21.52 2.36 16.75
CA LYS A 4 20.52 2.04 15.73
C LYS A 4 21.20 1.17 14.67
N GLN A 5 21.03 -0.13 14.79
CA GLN A 5 21.46 -1.12 13.83
C GLN A 5 20.88 -0.71 12.47
N GLU A 6 21.73 -0.41 11.48
CA GLU A 6 21.26 -0.15 10.12
C GLU A 6 20.51 -1.39 9.64
N SER A 7 19.19 -1.30 9.65
CA SER A 7 18.28 -2.32 9.16
C SER A 7 18.65 -2.60 7.70
N LYS A 8 19.31 -3.73 7.42
CA LYS A 8 19.54 -4.19 6.04
C LYS A 8 18.20 -4.18 5.31
N ASP A 9 18.16 -3.61 4.11
CA ASP A 9 16.93 -3.58 3.30
C ASP A 9 16.43 -5.01 3.08
N PRO A 10 15.25 -5.39 3.62
CA PRO A 10 14.77 -6.76 3.51
C PRO A 10 14.42 -7.15 2.07
N PHE A 11 14.25 -6.17 1.18
CA PHE A 11 14.02 -6.41 -0.25
C PHE A 11 15.31 -6.61 -1.05
N ALA A 12 16.50 -6.47 -0.45
CA ALA A 12 17.77 -6.60 -1.16
C ALA A 12 18.03 -8.02 -1.68
N ALA A 13 17.52 -9.04 -0.98
CA ALA A 13 17.64 -10.44 -1.38
C ALA A 13 16.57 -10.89 -2.40
N LEU A 14 15.54 -10.07 -2.62
CA LEU A 14 14.45 -10.40 -3.53
C LEU A 14 14.81 -10.02 -4.97
N PRO A 15 14.28 -10.74 -5.98
CA PRO A 15 14.44 -10.36 -7.38
C PRO A 15 13.97 -8.92 -7.60
N LYS A 16 14.73 -8.14 -8.39
CA LYS A 16 14.49 -6.69 -8.57
C LYS A 16 13.12 -6.36 -9.21
N GLY A 17 12.52 -7.33 -9.90
CA GLY A 17 11.34 -7.14 -10.72
C GLY A 17 11.62 -6.24 -11.92
N THR A 18 10.68 -6.20 -12.86
CA THR A 18 10.76 -5.40 -14.09
C THR A 18 10.04 -4.06 -13.98
N MET A 19 9.10 -3.93 -13.05
CA MET A 19 8.33 -2.69 -12.84
C MET A 19 9.18 -1.54 -12.29
N ASN A 20 9.12 -0.38 -12.95
CA ASN A 20 9.73 0.86 -12.46
C ASN A 20 8.75 1.63 -11.54
N LEU A 21 8.88 1.43 -10.23
CA LEU A 21 8.00 2.05 -9.22
C LEU A 21 8.08 3.58 -9.22
N ASP A 22 9.28 4.16 -9.40
CA ASP A 22 9.46 5.62 -9.36
C ASP A 22 8.78 6.28 -10.57
N GLU A 23 8.87 5.64 -11.74
CA GLU A 23 8.16 6.10 -12.92
C GLU A 23 6.65 5.95 -12.76
N PHE A 24 6.17 4.81 -12.26
CA PHE A 24 4.74 4.64 -11.98
C PHE A 24 4.22 5.73 -11.04
N LYS A 25 4.91 5.98 -9.92
CA LYS A 25 4.55 7.06 -8.97
C LYS A 25 4.51 8.43 -9.64
N ARG A 26 5.48 8.71 -10.50
CA ARG A 26 5.52 9.96 -11.29
C ARG A 26 4.32 10.08 -12.22
N VAL A 27 3.91 9.00 -12.88
CA VAL A 27 2.71 8.99 -13.73
C VAL A 27 1.46 9.17 -12.86
N TYR A 28 1.30 8.39 -11.80
CA TYR A 28 0.16 8.47 -10.89
C TYR A 28 -0.04 9.86 -10.28
N SER A 29 1.04 10.54 -9.89
CA SER A 29 0.95 11.86 -9.26
C SER A 29 0.79 13.04 -10.22
N ASN A 30 1.20 12.90 -11.49
CA ASN A 30 1.27 14.03 -12.44
C ASN A 30 0.31 13.92 -13.63
N GLN A 31 -0.27 12.75 -13.87
CA GLN A 31 -1.14 12.47 -15.01
C GLN A 31 -2.54 12.07 -14.55
N ASP A 32 -3.48 11.95 -15.49
CA ASP A 32 -4.82 11.47 -15.19
C ASP A 32 -4.79 10.02 -14.70
N ILE A 33 -5.42 9.74 -13.56
CA ILE A 33 -5.37 8.42 -12.94
C ILE A 33 -6.08 7.38 -13.84
N LEU A 34 -7.25 7.73 -14.38
CA LEU A 34 -8.11 6.80 -15.11
C LEU A 34 -7.59 6.50 -16.51
N THR A 35 -7.13 7.51 -17.24
CA THR A 35 -6.73 7.34 -18.65
C THR A 35 -5.25 7.10 -18.84
N GLU A 36 -4.40 7.41 -17.86
CA GLU A 36 -2.94 7.27 -17.98
C GLU A 36 -2.34 6.32 -16.92
N ALA A 37 -2.59 6.58 -15.62
CA ALA A 37 -1.92 5.85 -14.55
C ALA A 37 -2.37 4.38 -14.43
N ILE A 38 -3.67 4.12 -14.49
CA ILE A 38 -4.22 2.75 -14.44
C ILE A 38 -3.77 1.94 -15.67
N PRO A 39 -3.88 2.44 -16.93
CA PRO A 39 -3.33 1.74 -18.09
C PRO A 39 -1.81 1.52 -18.00
N TYR A 40 -1.05 2.49 -17.50
CA TYR A 40 0.39 2.33 -17.27
C TYR A 40 0.67 1.24 -16.24
N PHE A 41 -0.09 1.21 -15.13
CA PHE A 41 0.03 0.16 -14.11
C PHE A 41 -0.14 -1.22 -14.75
N TRP A 42 -1.27 -1.48 -15.40
CA TRP A 42 -1.56 -2.79 -15.97
C TRP A 42 -0.59 -3.22 -17.08
N LYS A 43 -0.06 -2.26 -17.84
CA LYS A 43 0.96 -2.52 -18.87
C LYS A 43 2.32 -2.94 -18.28
N ASN A 44 2.70 -2.39 -17.13
CA ASN A 44 4.04 -2.55 -16.55
C ASN A 44 4.06 -3.37 -15.26
N PHE A 45 2.91 -3.83 -14.77
CA PHE A 45 2.82 -4.59 -13.54
C PHE A 45 3.47 -5.97 -13.69
N ASP A 46 4.49 -6.20 -12.88
CA ASP A 46 5.26 -7.44 -12.87
C ASP A 46 4.60 -8.47 -11.94
N LYS A 47 3.69 -9.28 -12.50
CA LYS A 47 2.93 -10.29 -11.76
C LYS A 47 3.80 -11.39 -11.13
N GLU A 48 5.04 -11.56 -11.58
CA GLU A 48 5.95 -12.59 -11.05
C GLU A 48 6.60 -12.15 -9.74
N ASN A 49 6.97 -10.87 -9.64
CA ASN A 49 7.74 -10.35 -8.51
C ASN A 49 6.93 -9.42 -7.59
N TYR A 50 5.79 -8.90 -8.07
CA TYR A 50 4.91 -8.03 -7.32
C TYR A 50 3.60 -8.73 -6.99
N SER A 51 3.04 -8.38 -5.84
CA SER A 51 1.71 -8.79 -5.41
C SER A 51 0.81 -7.58 -5.22
N LEU A 52 -0.49 -7.76 -5.46
CA LEU A 52 -1.54 -6.76 -5.31
C LEU A 52 -2.42 -7.14 -4.11
N TRP A 53 -2.78 -6.15 -3.30
CA TRP A 53 -3.50 -6.34 -2.05
C TRP A 53 -4.57 -5.28 -1.86
N TYR A 54 -5.75 -5.73 -1.46
CA TYR A 54 -6.80 -4.88 -0.92
C TYR A 54 -6.77 -4.96 0.60
N CYS A 55 -6.98 -3.83 1.27
CA CYS A 55 -7.11 -3.78 2.72
C CYS A 55 -8.31 -2.97 3.17
N GLU A 56 -8.86 -3.37 4.32
CA GLU A 56 -9.94 -2.65 5.01
C GLU A 56 -9.62 -2.53 6.47
N TYR A 57 -9.87 -1.36 7.05
CA TYR A 57 -9.64 -1.14 8.47
C TYR A 57 -10.68 -1.88 9.30
N ASN A 58 -10.22 -2.66 10.26
CA ASN A 58 -11.05 -3.60 11.01
C ASN A 58 -11.38 -3.13 12.45
N GLN A 59 -10.89 -1.96 12.86
CA GLN A 59 -11.18 -1.38 14.18
C GLN A 59 -12.34 -0.37 14.10
N ASN A 60 -13.01 -0.16 15.24
CA ASN A 60 -14.16 0.74 15.31
C ASN A 60 -13.74 2.22 15.16
N LEU A 61 -14.30 2.89 14.14
CA LEU A 61 -14.12 4.32 13.83
C LEU A 61 -15.35 5.19 14.18
N GLU A 62 -16.35 4.62 14.84
CA GLU A 62 -17.57 5.32 15.23
C GLU A 62 -17.24 6.54 16.12
N GLY A 63 -17.91 7.66 15.84
CA GLY A 63 -17.69 8.92 16.55
C GLY A 63 -16.41 9.67 16.17
N LYS A 64 -15.50 9.09 15.38
CA LYS A 64 -14.32 9.79 14.87
C LYS A 64 -14.70 10.75 13.75
N MET A 65 -14.11 11.95 13.75
CA MET A 65 -14.27 12.89 12.64
C MET A 65 -13.36 12.47 11.47
N SER A 66 -13.75 12.75 10.23
CA SER A 66 -13.00 12.31 9.04
C SER A 66 -11.53 12.75 9.05
N PHE A 67 -11.22 13.98 9.50
CA PHE A 67 -9.83 14.43 9.63
C PHE A 67 -9.02 13.64 10.66
N MET A 68 -9.66 13.14 11.74
CA MET A 68 -8.97 12.29 12.74
C MET A 68 -8.61 10.94 12.13
N VAL A 69 -9.47 10.43 11.25
CA VAL A 69 -9.24 9.17 10.53
C VAL A 69 -8.17 9.36 9.45
N SER A 70 -8.18 10.47 8.72
CA SER A 70 -7.09 10.84 7.80
C SER A 70 -5.74 10.90 8.50
N ASN A 71 -5.66 11.53 9.69
CA ASN A 71 -4.43 11.58 10.48
C ASN A 71 -3.92 10.19 10.91
N LEU A 72 -4.81 9.23 11.14
CA LEU A 72 -4.44 7.84 11.44
C LEU A 72 -3.72 7.20 10.25
N VAL A 73 -4.29 7.35 9.04
CA VAL A 73 -3.68 6.85 7.79
C VAL A 73 -2.34 7.53 7.52
N GLU A 74 -2.25 8.85 7.70
CA GLU A 74 -1.00 9.59 7.54
C GLU A 74 0.09 9.11 8.52
N GLY A 75 -0.27 8.85 9.78
CA GLY A 75 0.64 8.29 10.77
C GLY A 75 1.23 6.94 10.35
N MET A 76 0.40 6.06 9.76
CA MET A 76 0.85 4.78 9.20
C MET A 76 1.86 5.01 8.07
N PHE A 77 1.57 5.91 7.12
CA PHE A 77 2.50 6.21 6.02
C PHE A 77 3.84 6.76 6.50
N GLN A 78 3.86 7.58 7.55
CA GLN A 78 5.12 8.09 8.14
C GLN A 78 5.99 6.96 8.71
N ARG A 79 5.38 5.96 9.36
CA ARG A 79 6.09 4.77 9.87
C ARG A 79 6.62 3.88 8.74
N LEU A 80 5.96 3.91 7.59
CA LEU A 80 6.30 3.14 6.39
C LEU A 80 7.24 3.89 5.41
N ASP A 81 7.90 4.98 5.82
CA ASP A 81 8.75 5.77 4.91
C ASP A 81 9.86 4.94 4.23
N LYS A 82 10.46 3.97 4.93
CA LYS A 82 11.46 3.06 4.33
C LYS A 82 10.81 2.03 3.39
N PHE A 83 9.57 1.61 3.68
CA PHE A 83 8.83 0.61 2.92
C PHE A 83 8.45 1.13 1.53
N ARG A 84 8.14 2.42 1.40
CA ARG A 84 7.72 3.04 0.14
C ARG A 84 8.73 2.91 -1.00
N LYS A 85 10.00 2.57 -0.74
CA LYS A 85 10.98 2.32 -1.83
C LYS A 85 10.63 1.11 -2.69
N ASN A 86 9.98 0.10 -2.10
CA ASN A 86 9.65 -1.17 -2.76
C ASN A 86 8.13 -1.44 -2.81
N ALA A 87 7.33 -0.43 -2.45
CA ALA A 87 5.88 -0.54 -2.34
C ALA A 87 5.19 0.75 -2.79
N PHE A 88 3.91 0.62 -3.12
CA PHE A 88 2.97 1.71 -3.32
C PHE A 88 1.65 1.34 -2.66
N GLY A 89 0.98 2.34 -2.08
CA GLY A 89 -0.32 2.19 -1.45
C GLY A 89 -1.17 3.43 -1.68
N SER A 90 -2.44 3.23 -1.99
CA SER A 90 -3.45 4.27 -2.07
C SER A 90 -4.56 3.92 -1.07
N MET A 91 -4.76 4.81 -0.10
CA MET A 91 -5.73 4.63 0.99
C MET A 91 -6.84 5.66 0.83
N ILE A 92 -8.09 5.23 1.02
CA ILE A 92 -9.27 6.09 0.96
C ILE A 92 -10.00 6.05 2.30
N VAL A 93 -10.32 7.23 2.82
CA VAL A 93 -11.29 7.40 3.91
C VAL A 93 -12.62 7.78 3.29
N PHE A 94 -13.65 7.01 3.57
CA PHE A 94 -14.99 7.20 3.00
C PHE A 94 -16.08 7.01 4.06
N GLY A 95 -17.31 7.36 3.71
CA GLY A 95 -18.46 7.33 4.61
C GLY A 95 -18.88 8.72 5.09
N GLU A 96 -19.73 8.74 6.11
CA GLU A 96 -20.27 9.96 6.70
C GLU A 96 -19.49 10.35 7.96
N SER A 97 -19.51 11.64 8.32
CA SER A 97 -18.88 12.09 9.56
C SER A 97 -19.39 11.29 10.76
N LYS A 98 -18.48 10.80 11.60
CA LYS A 98 -18.72 9.86 12.72
C LYS A 98 -19.08 8.42 12.34
N LYS A 99 -19.10 8.10 11.04
CA LYS A 99 -19.29 6.75 10.46
C LYS A 99 -18.32 6.55 9.29
N ASN A 100 -17.03 6.67 9.59
CA ASN A 100 -15.98 6.53 8.57
C ASN A 100 -15.58 5.07 8.42
N SER A 101 -15.15 4.74 7.21
CA SER A 101 -14.45 3.50 6.86
C SER A 101 -13.14 3.86 6.17
N ILE A 102 -12.18 2.93 6.22
CA ILE A 102 -10.92 3.05 5.50
C ILE A 102 -10.74 1.78 4.68
N ALA A 103 -10.42 1.96 3.41
CA ALA A 103 -9.97 0.89 2.54
C ALA A 103 -8.74 1.34 1.75
N GLY A 104 -8.05 0.42 1.11
CA GLY A 104 -6.96 0.79 0.24
C GLY A 104 -6.47 -0.33 -0.64
N LEU A 105 -5.71 0.07 -1.64
CA LEU A 105 -5.01 -0.82 -2.56
C LEU A 105 -3.51 -0.62 -2.43
N TRP A 106 -2.81 -1.73 -2.39
CA TRP A 106 -1.38 -1.78 -2.21
C TRP A 106 -0.76 -2.76 -3.17
N PHE A 107 0.46 -2.46 -3.61
CA PHE A 107 1.29 -3.45 -4.26
C PHE A 107 2.75 -3.25 -3.89
N TRP A 108 3.48 -4.35 -3.85
CA TRP A 108 4.88 -4.38 -3.42
C TRP A 108 5.64 -5.57 -4.01
N ARG A 109 6.97 -5.44 -4.01
CA ARG A 109 7.91 -6.43 -4.55
C ARG A 109 8.15 -7.61 -3.59
N TYR A 110 7.11 -8.37 -3.28
CA TYR A 110 7.17 -9.57 -2.43
C TYR A 110 5.85 -10.35 -2.57
N PRO A 111 5.84 -11.70 -2.63
CA PRO A 111 4.61 -12.45 -2.82
C PRO A 111 3.65 -12.42 -1.62
N GLU A 112 4.14 -12.24 -0.40
CA GLU A 112 3.33 -12.27 0.83
C GLU A 112 3.16 -10.88 1.44
N LEU A 113 2.54 -10.78 2.63
CA LEU A 113 2.44 -9.53 3.38
C LEU A 113 3.82 -9.00 3.76
N ALA A 114 4.27 -7.98 3.05
CA ALA A 114 5.62 -7.45 3.21
C ALA A 114 5.85 -6.70 4.53
N PHE A 115 4.79 -6.37 5.28
CA PHE A 115 4.90 -5.83 6.66
C PHE A 115 5.66 -6.77 7.60
N THR A 116 5.58 -8.08 7.37
CA THR A 116 6.25 -9.10 8.20
C THR A 116 7.76 -9.17 8.01
N LEU A 117 8.29 -8.48 6.98
CA LEU A 117 9.73 -8.46 6.67
C LEU A 117 10.54 -7.58 7.62
N SER A 118 9.88 -6.70 8.38
CA SER A 118 10.54 -5.81 9.33
C SER A 118 9.62 -5.53 10.53
N PRO A 119 10.10 -5.69 11.78
CA PRO A 119 9.35 -5.32 12.98
C PRO A 119 8.85 -3.87 12.96
N ASP A 120 9.62 -2.96 12.33
CA ASP A 120 9.27 -1.54 12.21
C ASP A 120 7.98 -1.29 11.41
N TRP A 121 7.56 -2.24 10.56
CA TRP A 121 6.38 -2.11 9.69
C TRP A 121 5.15 -2.81 10.26
N MET A 122 5.32 -3.54 11.37
CA MET A 122 4.26 -4.35 11.96
C MET A 122 3.31 -3.56 12.87
N VAL A 123 3.54 -2.27 13.07
CA VAL A 123 2.81 -1.45 14.05
C VAL A 123 1.30 -1.35 13.75
N ASP A 124 0.93 -1.09 12.50
CA ASP A 124 -0.47 -0.78 12.14
C ASP A 124 -1.15 -1.86 11.30
N TYR A 125 -0.38 -2.71 10.62
CA TYR A 125 -0.96 -3.58 9.58
C TYR A 125 -2.01 -4.55 10.13
N GLU A 126 -1.92 -4.95 11.40
CA GLU A 126 -2.90 -5.82 12.08
C GLU A 126 -4.27 -5.16 12.26
N SER A 127 -4.32 -3.81 12.26
CA SER A 127 -5.57 -3.04 12.29
C SER A 127 -6.32 -3.05 10.95
N TYR A 128 -5.78 -3.76 9.95
CA TYR A 128 -6.41 -3.95 8.65
C TYR A 128 -6.57 -5.44 8.35
N THR A 129 -7.67 -5.80 7.71
CA THR A 129 -7.75 -7.06 6.96
C THR A 129 -7.00 -6.90 5.65
N TRP A 130 -6.39 -7.98 5.16
CA TRP A 130 -5.65 -7.98 3.91
C TRP A 130 -6.11 -9.12 3.03
N LYS A 131 -6.45 -8.79 1.78
CA LYS A 131 -6.83 -9.74 0.75
C LYS A 131 -5.86 -9.61 -0.41
N LYS A 132 -5.12 -10.68 -0.69
CA LYS A 132 -4.32 -10.78 -1.91
C LYS A 132 -5.24 -10.86 -3.12
N LEU A 133 -5.01 -10.02 -4.11
CA LEU A 133 -5.79 -9.99 -5.34
C LEU A 133 -5.05 -10.74 -6.45
N ASP A 134 -5.79 -11.42 -7.32
CA ASP A 134 -5.25 -11.94 -8.58
C ASP A 134 -5.25 -10.82 -9.63
N PRO A 135 -4.08 -10.37 -10.12
CA PRO A 135 -3.98 -9.31 -11.14
C PRO A 135 -4.60 -9.68 -12.50
N GLY A 136 -5.04 -10.93 -12.71
CA GLY A 136 -5.82 -11.35 -13.88
C GLY A 136 -7.33 -11.25 -13.70
N SER A 137 -7.81 -11.17 -12.46
CA SER A 137 -9.24 -11.19 -12.13
C SER A 137 -9.94 -9.88 -12.48
N ASP A 138 -11.24 -9.95 -12.74
CA ASP A 138 -12.05 -8.75 -12.97
C ASP A 138 -12.21 -7.93 -11.67
N GLU A 139 -12.26 -8.60 -10.51
CA GLU A 139 -12.26 -7.93 -9.20
C GLU A 139 -11.03 -7.01 -9.05
N ALA A 140 -9.84 -7.48 -9.42
CA ALA A 140 -8.64 -6.66 -9.32
C ALA A 140 -8.68 -5.46 -10.29
N LYS A 141 -9.27 -5.62 -11.48
CA LYS A 141 -9.41 -4.53 -12.46
C LYS A 141 -10.44 -3.49 -12.03
N ASP A 142 -11.51 -3.92 -11.37
CA ASP A 142 -12.57 -3.02 -10.90
C ASP A 142 -12.14 -2.23 -9.66
N LEU A 143 -11.33 -2.83 -8.80
CA LEU A 143 -10.80 -2.17 -7.60
C LEU A 143 -9.72 -1.14 -7.95
N VAL A 144 -8.79 -1.47 -8.85
CA VAL A 144 -7.62 -0.64 -9.24
C VAL A 144 -8.01 0.50 -10.17
#